data_AF-A0A436G2R9-F1
#
_entry.id   AF-A0A436G2R9-F1
#
_cell.length_a   1.000
_cell.length_b   1.000
_cell.length_c   1.000
_cell.angle_alpha   90.00
_cell.angle_beta   90.00
_cell.angle_gamma   90.00
#
_symmetry.space_group_name_H-M   'P 1'
#
loop_
_entity.id
_entity.type
_entity.pdbx_description
1 polymer ?
#
loop_
_entity_poly.entity_id
_entity_poly.type
_entity_poly.pdbx_seq_one_letter_code
_entity_poly.pdbx_strand_id
1 'polypeptide(L)'
;MCGICEWIDFNRDLGGPDARRELADMTATIANHGPDDEGTWIGGPAALGHHRLAIIDIQGGRQPRMLQGDGRPDLVLVYTGETYNYRELRQQ
;
A
#
# COMPACT_ATOMS: atom_id res chain seq x y z
N MET A 1 -15.15 -2.40 -0.35
CA MET A 1 -13.88 -3.17 -0.29
C MET A 1 -12.74 -2.24 -0.63
N CYS A 2 -11.55 -2.45 -0.10
CA CYS A 2 -10.34 -1.74 -0.54
C CYS A 2 -9.98 -2.10 -2.00
N GLY A 3 -9.13 -1.27 -2.62
CA GLY A 3 -8.55 -1.51 -3.93
C GLY A 3 -7.03 -1.49 -3.86
N ILE A 4 -6.37 -2.30 -4.69
CA ILE A 4 -4.91 -2.31 -4.85
C ILE A 4 -4.53 -2.23 -6.32
N CYS A 5 -3.44 -1.54 -6.62
CA CYS A 5 -2.76 -1.58 -7.91
C CYS A 5 -1.25 -1.54 -7.68
N GLU A 6 -0.48 -2.29 -8.47
CA GLU A 6 0.94 -2.52 -8.22
C GLU A 6 1.70 -2.56 -9.54
N TRP A 7 2.92 -2.05 -9.54
CA TRP A 7 3.82 -2.07 -10.69
C TRP A 7 5.24 -2.42 -10.23
N ILE A 8 5.78 -3.49 -10.80
CA ILE A 8 7.18 -3.90 -10.62
C ILE A 8 7.87 -3.92 -11.98
N ASP A 9 9.01 -3.23 -12.08
CA ASP A 9 9.87 -3.23 -13.26
C ASP A 9 11.33 -3.41 -12.85
N PHE A 10 11.89 -4.59 -13.11
CA PHE A 10 13.27 -4.91 -12.76
C PHE A 10 14.32 -4.21 -13.64
N ASN A 11 13.91 -3.56 -14.74
CA ASN A 11 14.82 -2.86 -15.63
C ASN A 11 14.81 -1.34 -15.43
N ARG A 12 13.91 -0.82 -14.57
CA ARG A 12 13.68 0.62 -14.39
C ARG A 12 13.60 0.98 -12.91
N ASP A 13 14.20 2.10 -12.54
CA ASP A 13 13.87 2.78 -11.30
C ASP A 13 12.59 3.61 -11.49
N LEU A 14 11.55 3.28 -10.72
CA LEU A 14 10.24 3.92 -10.77
C LEU A 14 10.19 5.21 -9.93
N GLY A 15 11.28 5.61 -9.29
CA GLY A 15 11.37 6.82 -8.46
C GLY A 15 11.19 8.14 -9.23
N GLY A 16 11.22 8.10 -10.56
CA GLY A 16 11.07 9.27 -11.43
C GLY A 16 9.65 9.86 -11.49
N PRO A 17 9.51 11.12 -11.93
CA PRO A 17 8.23 11.84 -11.91
C PRO A 17 7.16 11.22 -12.82
N ASP A 18 7.54 10.62 -13.95
CA ASP A 18 6.58 9.98 -14.85
C ASP A 18 5.95 8.74 -14.23
N ALA A 19 6.77 7.89 -13.61
CA ALA A 19 6.28 6.69 -12.94
C ALA A 19 5.41 7.03 -11.72
N ARG A 20 5.73 8.12 -11.00
CA ARG A 20 4.86 8.64 -9.92
C ARG A 20 3.49 9.07 -10.42
N ARG A 21 3.45 9.77 -11.57
CA ARG A 21 2.18 10.18 -12.20
C ARG A 21 1.38 8.97 -12.67
N GLU A 22 2.03 8.04 -13.36
CA GLU A 22 1.38 6.79 -13.82
C GLU A 22 0.81 5.98 -12.64
N LEU A 23 1.55 5.86 -11.53
CA LEU A 23 1.05 5.21 -10.33
C LEU A 23 -0.18 5.93 -9.74
N ALA A 24 -0.15 7.26 -9.69
CA ALA A 24 -1.29 8.04 -9.21
C ALA A 24 -2.52 7.83 -10.11
N ASP A 25 -2.34 7.86 -11.43
CA ASP A 25 -3.41 7.62 -12.40
C ASP A 25 -3.97 6.21 -12.27
N MET A 26 -3.11 5.19 -12.14
CA MET A 26 -3.52 3.80 -11.89
C MET A 26 -4.32 3.69 -10.60
N THR A 27 -3.87 4.33 -9.52
CA THR A 27 -4.55 4.33 -8.22
C THR A 27 -5.93 4.99 -8.32
N ALA A 28 -6.04 6.11 -9.05
CA ALA A 28 -7.33 6.79 -9.24
C ALA A 28 -8.36 5.93 -9.99
N THR A 29 -7.95 5.01 -10.87
CA THR A 29 -8.89 4.14 -11.59
C THR A 29 -9.67 3.18 -10.67
N ILE A 30 -9.14 2.91 -9.47
CA ILE A 30 -9.76 2.05 -8.47
C ILE A 30 -10.41 2.83 -7.32
N ALA A 31 -10.64 4.15 -7.47
CA ALA A 31 -11.22 5.01 -6.42
C ALA A 31 -12.61 4.58 -5.93
N ASN A 32 -13.37 3.80 -6.71
CA ASN A 32 -14.63 3.21 -6.26
C ASN A 32 -14.46 2.17 -5.13
N HIS A 33 -13.23 1.71 -4.89
CA HIS A 33 -12.88 0.71 -3.89
C HIS A 33 -12.20 1.33 -2.67
N GLY A 34 -12.98 1.85 -1.73
CA GLY A 34 -12.43 2.38 -0.48
C GLY A 34 -12.36 3.90 -0.48
N PRO A 35 -13.45 4.55 -0.05
CA PRO A 35 -13.59 6.00 -0.12
C PRO A 35 -12.91 6.75 1.04
N ASP A 36 -12.32 6.05 2.02
CA ASP A 36 -11.92 6.67 3.28
C ASP A 36 -10.46 7.18 3.27
N ASP A 37 -9.59 6.54 2.50
CA ASP A 37 -8.19 6.96 2.37
C ASP A 37 -7.58 6.44 1.07
N GLU A 38 -6.49 7.06 0.62
CA GLU A 38 -5.68 6.60 -0.51
C GLU A 38 -4.19 6.72 -0.18
N GLY A 39 -3.36 5.92 -0.84
CA GLY A 39 -1.93 5.98 -0.61
C GLY A 39 -1.14 5.36 -1.75
N THR A 40 0.05 5.92 -1.97
CA THR A 40 1.03 5.39 -2.92
C THR A 40 2.40 5.26 -2.25
N TRP A 41 3.18 4.30 -2.73
CA TRP A 41 4.57 4.12 -2.33
C TRP A 41 5.40 3.71 -3.54
N ILE A 42 6.63 4.21 -3.62
CA ILE A 42 7.60 3.79 -4.63
C ILE A 42 8.95 3.56 -3.95
N GLY A 43 9.59 2.43 -4.25
CA GLY A 43 10.95 2.12 -3.86
C GLY A 43 11.68 1.34 -4.94
N GLY A 44 12.58 2.01 -5.65
CA GLY A 44 13.39 1.45 -6.73
C GLY A 44 12.49 0.82 -7.82
N PRO A 45 12.55 -0.50 -8.04
CA PRO A 45 11.80 -1.17 -9.10
C PRO A 45 10.31 -1.38 -8.79
N ALA A 46 9.83 -1.01 -7.59
CA ALA A 46 8.47 -1.32 -7.14
C ALA A 46 7.66 -0.06 -6.82
N ALA A 47 6.38 -0.10 -7.18
CA ALA A 47 5.39 0.94 -6.97
C ALA A 47 4.06 0.30 -6.52
N LEU A 48 3.47 0.81 -5.45
CA LEU A 48 2.26 0.27 -4.81
C LEU A 48 1.24 1.39 -4.64
N GLY A 49 -0.01 1.15 -5.01
CA GLY A 49 -1.14 2.06 -4.85
C GLY A 49 -2.32 1.37 -4.16
N HIS A 50 -3.03 2.10 -3.30
CA HIS A 50 -4.11 1.54 -2.49
C HIS A 50 -5.23 2.57 -2.24
N HIS A 51 -6.49 2.13 -2.35
CA HIS A 51 -7.66 2.83 -1.82
C HIS A 51 -8.27 2.04 -0.67
N ARG A 52 -8.61 2.72 0.42
CA ARG A 52 -8.95 2.11 1.71
C ARG A 52 -10.41 2.31 2.07
N LEU A 53 -11.09 1.20 2.39
CA LEU A 53 -12.30 1.18 3.19
C LEU A 53 -11.89 0.89 4.65
N ALA A 54 -12.07 1.83 5.55
CA ALA A 54 -11.59 1.79 6.92
C ALA A 54 -12.57 1.04 7.83
N ILE A 55 -12.33 -0.25 8.07
CA ILE A 55 -13.15 -1.08 8.99
C ILE A 55 -12.47 -1.30 10.35
N ILE A 56 -11.21 -1.76 10.35
CA ILE A 56 -10.40 -2.01 11.55
C ILE A 56 -9.29 -0.97 11.62
N ASP A 57 -9.05 -0.43 12.82
CA ASP A 57 -8.05 0.60 13.10
C ASP A 57 -8.17 1.81 12.14
N ILE A 58 -9.27 2.55 12.28
CA ILE A 58 -9.63 3.64 11.35
C ILE A 58 -8.49 4.65 11.21
N GLN A 59 -7.78 4.96 12.29
CA GLN A 59 -6.73 6.00 12.31
C GLN A 59 -5.32 5.45 11.99
N GLY A 60 -4.95 4.26 12.51
CA GLY A 60 -3.59 3.71 12.39
C GLY A 60 -3.39 2.70 11.25
N GLY A 61 -4.48 2.33 10.56
CA GLY A 61 -4.50 1.32 9.51
C GLY A 61 -4.22 1.83 8.09
N ARG A 62 -3.54 2.98 7.93
CA ARG A 62 -3.18 3.53 6.62
C ARG A 62 -2.31 2.56 5.81
N GLN A 63 -2.49 2.59 4.50
CA GLN A 63 -1.79 1.76 3.53
C GLN A 63 -1.28 2.65 2.39
N PRO A 64 -0.10 2.38 1.78
CA PRO A 64 0.83 1.29 2.12
C PRO A 64 1.46 1.44 3.51
N ARG A 65 1.57 0.33 4.26
CA ARG A 65 2.18 0.30 5.59
C ARG A 65 3.66 -0.01 5.46
N MET A 66 4.47 0.89 6.02
CA MET A 66 5.93 0.71 6.11
C MET A 66 6.30 0.25 7.52
N LEU A 67 7.20 -0.71 7.61
CA LEU A 67 7.87 -1.12 8.84
C LEU A 67 9.36 -0.85 8.65
N GLN A 68 9.86 0.17 9.34
CA GLN A 68 11.29 0.41 9.43
C GLN A 68 11.91 -0.58 10.41
N GLY A 69 12.97 -1.25 9.98
CA GLY A 69 13.62 -2.28 10.78
C GLY A 69 14.70 -1.72 11.69
N ASP A 70 14.82 -2.28 12.90
CA ASP A 70 16.01 -2.16 13.75
C ASP A 70 17.19 -2.92 13.12
N GLY A 71 17.77 -2.38 12.03
CA GLY A 71 18.86 -3.01 11.28
C GLY A 71 18.43 -4.05 10.24
N ARG A 72 17.14 -4.06 9.85
CA ARG A 72 16.59 -4.89 8.75
C ARG A 72 16.17 -4.02 7.56
N PRO A 73 16.07 -4.57 6.34
CA PRO A 73 15.51 -3.84 5.21
C PRO A 73 14.10 -3.35 5.51
N ASP A 74 13.78 -2.13 5.10
CA ASP A 74 12.43 -1.58 5.21
C ASP A 74 11.43 -2.49 4.50
N LEU A 75 10.38 -2.88 5.20
CA LEU A 75 9.29 -3.70 4.66
C LEU A 75 8.10 -2.81 4.35
N VAL A 76 7.51 -2.98 3.17
CA VAL A 76 6.31 -2.25 2.74
C VAL A 76 5.23 -3.24 2.32
N LEU A 77 4.02 -3.01 2.79
CA LEU A 77 2.86 -3.88 2.56
C LEU A 77 1.66 -3.05 2.10
N VAL A 78 0.90 -3.61 1.16
CA VAL A 78 -0.50 -3.26 0.90
C VAL A 78 -1.37 -4.49 1.15
N TYR A 79 -2.61 -4.30 1.60
CA TYR A 79 -3.48 -5.40 1.99
C TYR A 79 -4.95 -5.06 1.78
N THR A 80 -5.67 -5.96 1.11
CA THR A 80 -7.13 -5.95 1.01
C THR A 80 -7.73 -7.18 1.69
N GLY A 81 -8.75 -6.98 2.50
CA GLY A 81 -9.42 -8.01 3.28
C GLY A 81 -9.31 -7.80 4.80
N GLU A 82 -9.70 -8.81 5.55
CA GLU A 82 -9.77 -8.78 7.01
C GLU A 82 -9.06 -9.99 7.63
N THR A 83 -8.03 -9.74 8.44
CA THR A 83 -7.40 -10.78 9.26
C THR A 83 -8.11 -10.83 10.60
N TYR A 84 -9.15 -11.66 10.71
CA TYR A 84 -10.04 -11.67 11.89
C TYR A 84 -9.32 -12.02 13.19
N ASN A 85 -8.28 -12.85 13.14
CA ASN A 85 -7.48 -13.29 14.29
C ASN A 85 -6.20 -12.45 14.50
N TYR A 86 -6.18 -11.17 14.07
CA TYR A 86 -4.99 -10.32 14.18
C TYR A 86 -4.55 -10.07 15.64
N ARG A 87 -5.45 -10.21 16.62
CA ARG A 87 -5.15 -9.99 18.03
C ARG A 87 -4.37 -11.16 18.62
N GLU A 88 -4.75 -12.37 18.25
CA GLU A 88 -4.08 -13.62 18.63
C GLU A 88 -2.71 -13.70 17.95
N LEU A 89 -2.63 -13.36 16.65
CA LEU A 89 -1.36 -13.35 15.92
C LEU A 89 -0.36 -12.34 16.49
N ARG A 90 -0.81 -11.20 17.04
CA ARG A 90 0.05 -10.21 17.71
C ARG A 90 0.61 -10.68 19.06
N GLN A 91 0.10 -11.76 19.63
CA GLN A 91 0.56 -12.31 20.91
C GLN A 91 1.55 -13.48 20.74
N GLN A 92 1.84 -13.88 19.49
CA GLN A 92 2.85 -14.89 19.15
C GLN A 92 4.21 -14.22 18.95
#